data_AF-A0A849QID9-F1
#
_entry.id   AF-A0A849QID9-F1
#
_cell.length_a   1.000
_cell.length_b   1.000
_cell.length_c   1.000
_cell.angle_alpha   90.00
_cell.angle_beta   90.00
_cell.angle_gamma   90.00
#
_symmetry.space_group_name_H-M   'P 1'
#
loop_
_entity.id
_entity.type
_entity.pdbx_description
1 polymer ?
#
loop_
_entity_poly.entity_id
_entity_poly.type
_entity_poly.pdbx_seq_one_letter_code
_entity_poly.pdbx_strand_id
1 'polypeptide(L)'
;MKAQAIASITWTAVTGGTKVAVRMLMSIRRAKGQVKKGSKKFYKTLVDSGIPKDDAYQMSKAFATPAMELLSIRNMVNMAREMGE
;
A
#
# COMPACT_ATOMS: atom_id res chain seq x y z
N MET A 1 4.50 22.11 -36.76
CA MET A 1 4.05 20.91 -36.01
C MET A 1 2.55 21.01 -35.78
N LYS A 2 1.76 20.01 -36.20
CA LYS A 2 0.28 20.05 -36.10
C LYS A 2 -0.16 19.81 -34.65
N ALA A 3 -1.09 20.61 -34.14
CA ALA A 3 -1.68 20.47 -32.81
C ALA A 3 -2.15 19.04 -32.49
N GLN A 4 -2.55 18.28 -33.51
CA GLN A 4 -2.93 16.86 -33.41
C GLN A 4 -1.78 15.95 -32.93
N ALA A 5 -0.53 16.22 -33.33
CA ALA A 5 0.63 15.42 -32.91
C ALA A 5 1.04 15.74 -31.46
N ILE A 6 0.91 17.01 -31.05
CA ILE A 6 1.13 17.42 -29.66
C ILE A 6 0.05 16.80 -28.76
N ALA A 7 -1.21 16.82 -29.21
CA ALA A 7 -2.32 16.18 -28.50
C ALA A 7 -2.14 14.65 -28.39
N SER A 8 -1.69 13.96 -29.44
CA SER A 8 -1.48 12.51 -29.38
C SER A 8 -0.34 12.14 -28.43
N ILE A 9 0.80 12.86 -28.47
CA ILE A 9 1.93 12.61 -27.55
C ILE A 9 1.51 12.85 -26.11
N THR A 10 0.81 13.96 -25.85
CA THR A 10 0.30 14.29 -24.52
C THR A 10 -0.70 13.25 -24.03
N TRP A 11 -1.60 12.79 -24.91
CA TRP A 11 -2.58 11.74 -24.59
C TRP A 11 -1.91 10.39 -24.28
N THR A 12 -0.91 9.99 -25.06
CA THR A 12 -0.16 8.74 -24.80
C THR A 12 0.64 8.82 -23.50
N ALA A 13 1.24 9.97 -23.18
CA ALA A 13 1.94 10.18 -21.91
C ALA A 13 0.98 10.15 -20.71
N VAL A 14 -0.17 10.81 -20.81
CA VAL A 14 -1.20 10.84 -19.75
C VAL A 14 -1.81 9.45 -19.53
N THR A 15 -2.18 8.74 -20.60
CA THR A 15 -2.75 7.38 -20.50
C THR A 15 -1.72 6.37 -19.98
N GLY A 16 -0.45 6.48 -20.40
CA GLY A 16 0.66 5.69 -19.87
C GLY A 16 0.86 5.89 -18.37
N GLY A 17 0.98 7.15 -17.93
CA GLY A 17 1.15 7.50 -16.51
C GLY A 17 -0.04 7.10 -15.65
N THR A 18 -1.27 7.31 -16.16
CA THR A 18 -2.50 6.93 -15.46
C THR A 18 -2.59 5.43 -15.24
N LYS A 19 -2.23 4.61 -16.25
CA LYS A 19 -2.22 3.15 -16.14
C LYS A 19 -1.25 2.66 -15.07
N VAL A 20 -0.07 3.29 -14.96
CA VAL A 20 0.92 2.97 -13.94
C VAL A 20 0.38 3.33 -12.54
N ALA A 21 -0.19 4.53 -12.38
CA ALA A 21 -0.78 4.96 -11.12
C ALA A 21 -1.91 4.03 -10.65
N VAL A 22 -2.83 3.64 -11.54
CA VAL A 22 -3.92 2.71 -11.20
C VAL A 22 -3.37 1.34 -10.77
N ARG A 23 -2.36 0.81 -11.46
CA ARG A 23 -1.72 -0.46 -11.08
C ARG A 23 -1.06 -0.36 -9.70
N MET A 24 -0.35 0.73 -9.43
CA MET A 24 0.26 0.99 -8.13
C MET A 24 -0.80 1.03 -7.01
N LEU A 25 -1.89 1.78 -7.20
CA LEU A 25 -3.00 1.84 -6.24
C LEU A 25 -3.61 0.46 -5.97
N MET A 26 -3.82 -0.34 -7.01
CA MET A 26 -4.33 -1.71 -6.88
C MET A 26 -3.35 -2.62 -6.13
N SER A 27 -2.05 -2.52 -6.39
CA SER A 27 -1.02 -3.26 -5.67
C SER A 27 -1.00 -2.88 -4.19
N ILE A 28 -1.08 -1.58 -3.85
CA ILE A 28 -1.15 -1.10 -2.47
C ILE A 28 -2.40 -1.64 -1.78
N ARG A 29 -3.56 -1.60 -2.45
CA ARG A 29 -4.81 -2.14 -1.90
C ARG A 29 -4.69 -3.64 -1.61
N ARG A 30 -4.07 -4.40 -2.51
CA ARG A 30 -3.79 -5.83 -2.31
C ARG A 30 -2.83 -6.08 -1.15
N ALA A 31 -1.75 -5.32 -1.04
CA ALA A 31 -0.78 -5.40 0.05
C ALA A 31 -1.43 -5.13 1.40
N LYS A 32 -2.26 -4.08 1.52
CA LYS A 32 -3.05 -3.82 2.74
C LYS A 32 -3.96 -4.99 3.10
N GLY A 33 -4.55 -5.64 2.09
CA GLY A 33 -5.33 -6.87 2.28
C GLY A 33 -4.50 -8.02 2.87
N GLN A 34 -3.26 -8.19 2.43
CA GLN A 34 -2.34 -9.21 2.96
C GLN A 34 -1.93 -8.92 4.39
N VAL A 35 -1.62 -7.65 4.73
CA VAL A 35 -1.29 -7.25 6.11
C VAL A 35 -2.44 -7.58 7.06
N LYS A 36 -3.70 -7.26 6.67
CA LYS A 36 -4.88 -7.59 7.46
C LYS A 36 -5.04 -9.11 7.67
N LYS A 37 -4.85 -9.90 6.61
CA LYS A 37 -4.91 -11.37 6.70
C LYS A 37 -3.80 -11.92 7.59
N GLY A 38 -2.58 -11.41 7.46
CA GLY A 38 -1.43 -11.76 8.29
C GLY A 38 -1.67 -11.46 9.76
N SER A 39 -2.14 -10.26 10.08
CA SER A 39 -2.50 -9.85 11.44
C SER A 39 -3.56 -10.76 12.06
N LYS A 40 -4.62 -11.11 11.31
CA LYS A 40 -5.65 -12.05 11.77
C LYS A 40 -5.10 -13.45 12.04
N LYS A 41 -4.21 -13.95 11.16
CA LYS A 41 -3.55 -15.25 11.33
C LYS A 41 -2.66 -15.21 12.57
N PHE A 42 -1.87 -14.15 12.73
CA PHE A 42 -0.97 -13.97 13.86
C PHE A 42 -1.75 -13.91 15.19
N TYR A 43 -2.81 -13.11 15.26
CA TYR A 43 -3.75 -13.11 16.40
C TYR A 43 -4.23 -14.52 16.74
N LYS A 44 -4.73 -15.26 15.74
CA LYS A 44 -5.23 -16.62 15.96
C LYS A 44 -4.12 -17.54 16.50
N THR A 45 -2.93 -17.49 15.93
CA THR A 45 -1.78 -18.28 16.41
C THR A 45 -1.41 -17.94 17.85
N LEU A 46 -1.44 -16.67 18.26
CA LEU A 46 -1.16 -16.26 19.64
C LEU A 46 -2.22 -16.81 20.61
N VAL A 47 -3.50 -16.70 20.25
CA VAL A 47 -4.61 -17.26 21.05
C VAL A 47 -4.52 -18.78 21.14
N ASP A 48 -4.25 -19.46 20.03
CA ASP A 48 -4.09 -20.92 19.98
C ASP A 48 -2.88 -21.39 20.82
N SER A 49 -1.89 -20.51 21.05
CA SER A 49 -0.72 -20.75 21.90
C SER A 49 -0.97 -20.45 23.39
N GLY A 50 -2.18 -20.03 23.76
CA GLY A 50 -2.56 -19.74 25.15
C GLY A 50 -2.40 -18.29 25.59
N ILE A 51 -2.08 -17.36 24.69
CA ILE A 51 -2.00 -15.93 25.03
C ILE A 51 -3.41 -15.36 25.23
N PRO A 52 -3.66 -14.57 26.29
CA PRO A 52 -4.93 -13.88 26.49
C PRO A 52 -5.34 -13.08 25.26
N LYS A 53 -6.65 -13.07 24.96
CA LYS A 53 -7.18 -12.43 23.74
C LYS A 53 -6.80 -10.94 23.63
N ASP A 54 -6.79 -10.23 24.75
CA ASP A 54 -6.46 -8.80 24.78
C ASP A 54 -4.99 -8.57 24.41
N ASP A 55 -4.07 -9.35 24.99
CA ASP A 55 -2.64 -9.27 24.69
C ASP A 55 -2.35 -9.68 23.24
N ALA A 56 -2.95 -10.78 22.78
CA ALA A 56 -2.85 -11.24 21.41
C ALA A 56 -3.35 -10.18 20.42
N TYR A 57 -4.44 -9.46 20.77
CA TYR A 57 -4.96 -8.37 19.96
C TYR A 57 -3.97 -7.21 19.89
N GLN A 58 -3.43 -6.75 21.02
CA GLN A 58 -2.44 -5.65 21.03
C GLN A 58 -1.17 -6.03 20.25
N MET A 59 -0.66 -7.24 20.40
CA MET A 59 0.49 -7.75 19.64
C MET A 59 0.19 -7.79 18.13
N SER A 60 -0.99 -8.30 17.75
CA SER A 60 -1.40 -8.38 16.35
C SER A 60 -1.59 -7.01 15.70
N LYS A 61 -2.05 -6.03 16.49
CA LYS A 61 -2.19 -4.63 16.08
C LYS A 61 -0.81 -3.98 15.94
N ALA A 62 0.07 -4.14 16.92
CA ALA A 62 1.44 -3.63 16.88
C ALA A 62 2.23 -4.16 15.67
N PHE A 63 2.01 -5.42 15.28
CA PHE A 63 2.55 -6.00 14.05
C PHE A 63 2.00 -5.34 12.78
N ALA A 64 0.70 -5.05 12.74
CA ALA A 64 0.02 -4.57 11.52
C ALA A 64 0.17 -3.06 11.27
N THR A 65 0.18 -2.26 12.33
CA THR A 65 0.24 -0.78 12.27
C THR A 65 1.39 -0.26 11.41
N PRO A 66 2.67 -0.62 11.65
CA PRO A 66 3.78 -0.07 10.87
C PRO A 66 3.68 -0.45 9.38
N ALA A 67 3.26 -1.68 9.08
CA ALA A 67 3.06 -2.12 7.70
C ALA A 67 1.92 -1.34 7.02
N MET A 68 0.85 -1.01 7.74
CA MET A 68 -0.26 -0.20 7.22
C MET A 68 0.14 1.26 6.99
N GLU A 69 0.98 1.82 7.86
CA GLU A 69 1.53 3.18 7.74
C GLU A 69 2.47 3.30 6.54
N LEU A 70 3.37 2.33 6.34
CA LEU A 70 4.23 2.27 5.16
C LEU A 70 3.41 2.19 3.87
N LEU A 71 2.34 1.41 3.86
CA LEU A 71 1.44 1.27 2.71
C LEU A 71 0.48 2.47 2.54
N SER A 72 0.60 3.53 3.34
CA SER A 72 -0.11 4.78 3.10
C SER A 72 0.47 5.47 1.86
N ILE A 73 -0.39 5.76 0.87
CA ILE A 73 0.02 6.45 -0.36
C ILE A 73 0.73 7.76 -0.04
N ARG A 74 0.24 8.49 0.97
CA ARG A 74 0.85 9.74 1.42
C ARG A 74 2.29 9.53 1.92
N ASN A 75 2.51 8.48 2.71
CA ASN A 75 3.83 8.18 3.26
C ASN A 75 4.78 7.66 2.17
N MET A 76 4.29 6.85 1.23
CA MET A 76 5.07 6.43 0.07
C MET A 76 5.47 7.63 -0.82
N VAL A 77 4.58 8.61 -1.00
CA VAL A 77 4.90 9.84 -1.74
C VAL A 77 5.93 10.68 -0.99
N ASN A 78 5.81 10.82 0.33
CA ASN A 78 6.79 11.54 1.15
C ASN A 78 8.16 10.84 1.12
N MET A 79 8.21 9.51 1.30
CA MET A 79 9.45 8.74 1.16
C MET A 79 10.08 8.89 -0.23
N ALA A 80 9.28 8.82 -1.29
CA ALA A 80 9.78 8.99 -2.66
C ALA A 80 10.34 10.40 -2.91
N ARG A 81 9.83 11.43 -2.22
CA ARG A 81 10.38 12.79 -2.25
C ARG A 81 11.71 12.87 -1.50
N GLU A 82 11.77 12.35 -0.28
CA GLU A 82 12.98 12.33 0.55
C GLU A 82 14.14 11.55 -0.10
N MET A 83 13.84 10.50 -0.87
CA MET A 83 14.86 9.74 -1.61
C MET A 83 15.27 10.37 -2.96
N GLY A 84 14.49 11.33 -3.44
CA GLY A 84 14.75 12.04 -4.71
C GLY A 84 15.53 13.34 -4.52
N GLU A 85 15.66 13.81 -3.28
CA GLU A 85 16.59 14.87 -2.83
C GLU A 85 17.96 14.26 -2.49
#